data_AF-A0ABD3LYL9-F1
#
_entry.id   AF-A0ABD3LYL9-F1
#
_cell.length_a   1.000
_cell.length_b   1.000
_cell.length_c   1.000
_cell.angle_alpha   90.00
_cell.angle_beta   90.00
_cell.angle_gamma   90.00
#
_symmetry.space_group_name_H-M   'P 1'
#
loop_
_entity.id
_entity.type
_entity.pdbx_description
1 polymer ?
#
loop_
_entity_poly.entity_id
_entity_poly.type
_entity_poly.pdbx_seq_one_letter_code
_entity_poly.pdbx_strand_id
1 'polypeptide(L)'
;MARRLLLLPQMVGITLLALLAVPNTTTLAFAPRHSAARVAGHKSVSPSASSFVQRQNYASSTRRNVLVLPDFINADVVSSTTIAAADLSSNLASSTSLLSFSDQGQNLAGIFFQASLLPYLTFLYFLSFRGNRTPSLGNFGFQYLLLFVLGTIPSGIVTKSVYGLSLANVDWLHGGAEALLTVTNVLIVLGFREAMINPNYNQSGSKYQNTPQILAGLVAALFAAACALGPRIGFEPHSAFLFGAGNLPQDMVSSLPFVTHAEPENALSIPTWAIHFSSVFEFLFAMDIIWKFASTSNNPKWKGMTWGMLPLHASGIAACTYHFFYNPSSLQFVVELQAFLTLVGNITVAIAAYRIAASNGWTFGELNPFRKGDSPEVIAIDEVAAVPYNVVAAQDSELLLAAKLITLTVVSSYIMKYGELALDLPFSANGIAAGAIVFGIPAITGYLYYNRGKEEGGEGFKLPSFGGDEGGEGLSMADVKKFGVAGTVAYILTELAFWAVAFPVASTALYQTTGHWPDVFNDDNDRAAVLAFIFTGANIARLLVPLRLGAALALAPWVDANIVNRGGASDEQ
;
A
#
# COMPACT_ATOMS: atom_id res chain seq x y z
N MET A 1 -26.68 -3.70 29.99
CA MET A 1 -25.93 -4.97 30.14
C MET A 1 -25.17 -5.17 28.84
N ALA A 2 -23.82 -5.18 28.85
CA ALA A 2 -22.95 -5.02 27.66
C ALA A 2 -23.16 -3.68 26.90
N ARG A 3 -22.16 -3.01 26.28
CA ARG A 3 -20.72 -3.30 26.06
C ARG A 3 -20.42 -4.55 25.22
N ARG A 4 -20.92 -4.55 23.98
CA ARG A 4 -20.61 -5.35 22.77
C ARG A 4 -21.27 -4.57 21.61
N LEU A 5 -20.74 -4.40 20.39
CA LEU A 5 -19.49 -4.88 19.80
C LEU A 5 -18.81 -3.75 18.96
N LEU A 6 -17.55 -3.98 18.61
CA LEU A 6 -16.65 -3.12 17.83
C LEU A 6 -17.19 -2.78 16.42
N LEU A 7 -17.16 -1.49 16.04
CA LEU A 7 -17.22 -0.99 14.66
C LEU A 7 -15.91 -0.26 14.38
N LEU A 8 -14.91 -0.92 13.78
CA LEU A 8 -13.50 -0.49 13.94
C LEU A 8 -12.50 -0.79 12.80
N PRO A 9 -12.92 -0.99 11.53
CA PRO A 9 -12.04 -0.63 10.39
C PRO A 9 -12.54 0.52 9.50
N GLN A 10 -13.82 0.52 9.09
CA GLN A 10 -14.52 1.66 8.46
C GLN A 10 -14.29 2.95 9.24
N MET A 11 -14.51 2.82 10.55
CA MET A 11 -14.30 3.89 11.49
C MET A 11 -12.81 4.17 11.73
N VAL A 12 -11.81 3.37 11.31
CA VAL A 12 -10.41 3.68 11.67
C VAL A 12 -9.79 4.75 10.79
N GLY A 13 -9.88 4.75 9.46
CA GLY A 13 -9.39 5.90 8.68
C GLY A 13 -10.08 7.20 9.13
N ILE A 14 -11.41 7.13 9.18
CA ILE A 14 -12.33 8.22 9.53
C ILE A 14 -12.19 8.70 10.99
N THR A 15 -12.09 7.80 11.96
CA THR A 15 -12.00 8.14 13.41
C THR A 15 -10.56 8.27 13.88
N LEU A 16 -9.55 7.80 13.15
CA LEU A 16 -8.17 8.26 13.33
C LEU A 16 -8.09 9.75 12.99
N LEU A 17 -8.61 10.14 11.82
CA LEU A 17 -8.78 11.55 11.45
C LEU A 17 -9.62 12.33 12.48
N ALA A 18 -10.77 11.81 12.93
CA ALA A 18 -11.62 12.52 13.89
C ALA A 18 -11.06 12.59 15.33
N LEU A 19 -10.43 11.53 15.84
CA LEU A 19 -9.79 11.52 17.18
C LEU A 19 -8.62 12.49 17.23
N LEU A 20 -7.81 12.54 16.17
CA LEU A 20 -6.66 13.46 16.08
C LEU A 20 -7.09 14.90 15.76
N ALA A 21 -8.31 15.10 15.24
CA ALA A 21 -8.92 16.41 14.99
C ALA A 21 -9.59 17.03 16.23
N VAL A 22 -9.73 16.30 17.34
CA VAL A 22 -10.13 16.86 18.64
C VAL A 22 -8.87 17.39 19.34
N PRO A 23 -8.68 18.73 19.47
CA PRO A 23 -7.57 19.27 20.24
C PRO A 23 -7.74 18.92 21.73
N ASN A 24 -6.62 18.76 22.45
CA ASN A 24 -6.61 18.35 23.86
C ASN A 24 -7.31 19.36 24.79
N THR A 25 -8.64 19.21 24.96
CA THR A 25 -9.44 19.95 25.94
C THR A 25 -9.82 19.06 27.13
N THR A 26 -8.82 18.60 27.89
CA THR A 26 -9.06 18.04 29.23
C THR A 26 -7.87 18.20 30.18
N THR A 27 -7.56 19.45 30.54
CA THR A 27 -6.83 19.73 31.79
C THR A 27 -7.70 19.36 33.00
N LEU A 28 -7.72 18.09 33.38
CA LEU A 28 -8.28 17.63 34.65
C LEU A 28 -7.34 18.00 35.79
N ALA A 29 -7.43 19.25 36.24
CA ALA A 29 -6.62 19.80 37.31
C ALA A 29 -7.07 19.27 38.69
N PHE A 30 -6.40 18.24 39.20
CA PHE A 30 -6.39 17.96 40.63
C PHE A 30 -5.30 18.80 41.31
N ALA A 31 -5.71 19.89 41.95
CA ALA A 31 -4.81 20.81 42.63
C ALA A 31 -4.68 20.50 44.14
N PRO A 32 -3.46 20.26 44.67
CA PRO A 32 -3.15 20.42 46.09
C PRO A 32 -3.05 21.93 46.41
N ARG A 33 -3.61 22.36 47.54
CA ARG A 33 -3.65 23.77 47.93
C ARG A 33 -2.54 24.13 48.95
N HIS A 34 -1.99 25.33 48.78
CA HIS A 34 -1.26 26.17 49.76
C HIS A 34 0.15 25.77 50.25
N SER A 35 1.12 26.51 49.71
CA SER A 35 1.95 27.49 50.44
C SER A 35 2.83 27.05 51.63
N ALA A 36 4.11 26.88 51.31
CA ALA A 36 5.25 27.58 51.93
C ALA A 36 5.44 27.59 53.47
N ALA A 37 6.49 26.88 53.91
CA ALA A 37 7.49 27.44 54.82
C ALA A 37 8.90 26.82 54.59
N ARG A 38 9.94 27.61 54.84
CA ARG A 38 11.38 27.29 54.74
C ARG A 38 11.88 26.70 56.06
N VAL A 39 12.84 25.76 56.04
CA VAL A 39 14.03 25.58 56.93
C VAL A 39 14.58 24.14 56.87
N ALA A 40 15.89 23.95 57.14
CA ALA A 40 16.60 22.67 57.07
C ALA A 40 16.63 21.90 58.41
N GLY A 41 16.81 20.57 58.38
CA GLY A 41 16.86 19.73 59.58
C GLY A 41 17.46 18.32 59.36
N HIS A 42 18.56 18.06 60.07
CA HIS A 42 19.40 16.85 60.09
C HIS A 42 18.72 15.53 60.57
N LYS A 43 19.41 14.40 60.28
CA LYS A 43 19.52 13.13 61.06
C LYS A 43 18.42 12.03 60.99
N SER A 44 18.69 11.03 60.15
CA SER A 44 19.13 9.65 60.50
C SER A 44 18.55 8.85 61.70
N VAL A 45 18.50 7.51 61.50
CA VAL A 45 18.51 6.36 62.46
C VAL A 45 17.19 5.56 62.56
N SER A 46 17.34 4.22 62.65
CA SER A 46 16.37 3.12 62.71
C SER A 46 16.23 2.57 64.17
N PRO A 47 15.93 1.28 64.50
CA PRO A 47 15.25 0.16 63.80
C PRO A 47 14.18 -0.61 64.64
N SER A 48 13.50 -1.62 64.02
CA SER A 48 12.93 -2.84 64.67
C SER A 48 11.70 -2.65 65.61
N ALA A 49 10.97 -3.66 66.15
CA ALA A 49 11.06 -5.14 66.10
C ALA A 49 9.69 -5.83 66.40
N SER A 50 9.59 -7.17 66.18
CA SER A 50 8.64 -8.15 66.83
C SER A 50 7.10 -7.99 66.60
N SER A 51 6.19 -8.95 66.81
CA SER A 51 6.18 -10.40 67.20
C SER A 51 4.83 -11.04 66.74
N PHE A 52 4.72 -12.25 66.14
CA PHE A 52 4.75 -13.64 66.69
C PHE A 52 3.36 -14.22 67.11
N VAL A 53 3.19 -15.57 67.12
CA VAL A 53 2.01 -16.39 67.58
C VAL A 53 0.82 -16.56 66.58
N GLN A 54 0.02 -17.66 66.52
CA GLN A 54 0.27 -19.11 66.26
C GLN A 54 -1.00 -20.02 66.41
N ARG A 55 -1.33 -20.90 65.42
CA ARG A 55 -2.21 -22.14 65.49
C ARG A 55 -3.73 -21.96 65.86
N GLN A 56 -4.69 -22.92 65.74
CA GLN A 56 -4.92 -24.14 64.92
C GLN A 56 -6.40 -24.64 64.90
N ASN A 57 -6.80 -25.35 63.83
CA ASN A 57 -7.71 -26.53 63.72
C ASN A 57 -9.24 -26.52 63.98
N TYR A 58 -9.90 -27.51 63.31
CA TYR A 58 -11.11 -28.32 63.63
C TYR A 58 -12.48 -28.12 62.90
N ALA A 59 -12.72 -29.00 61.89
CA ALA A 59 -13.89 -29.85 61.57
C ALA A 59 -15.37 -29.34 61.69
N SER A 60 -16.33 -29.79 60.85
CA SER A 60 -16.80 -31.19 60.77
C SER A 60 -17.97 -31.46 59.77
N SER A 61 -18.34 -32.75 59.56
CA SER A 61 -19.56 -33.27 58.87
C SER A 61 -19.63 -33.17 57.32
N THR A 62 -20.54 -33.79 56.53
CA THR A 62 -21.46 -35.01 56.53
C THR A 62 -22.26 -34.95 55.17
N ARG A 63 -22.69 -35.98 54.40
CA ARG A 63 -23.19 -37.37 54.62
C ARG A 63 -23.02 -38.31 53.38
N ARG A 64 -23.25 -39.62 53.64
CA ARG A 64 -23.55 -40.85 52.83
C ARG A 64 -24.48 -40.72 51.58
N ASN A 65 -24.71 -41.70 50.67
CA ASN A 65 -24.10 -42.98 50.15
C ASN A 65 -24.94 -43.39 48.88
N VAL A 66 -24.54 -44.28 47.95
CA VAL A 66 -24.60 -45.78 47.96
C VAL A 66 -23.95 -46.33 46.66
N LEU A 67 -23.55 -47.61 46.65
CA LEU A 67 -22.73 -48.33 45.65
C LEU A 67 -23.52 -49.34 44.79
N VAL A 68 -23.26 -49.42 43.47
CA VAL A 68 -23.44 -50.64 42.62
C VAL A 68 -22.36 -50.68 41.50
N LEU A 69 -21.87 -51.87 41.18
CA LEU A 69 -21.04 -52.28 40.02
C LEU A 69 -21.49 -53.72 39.63
N PRO A 70 -21.40 -54.20 38.36
CA PRO A 70 -20.10 -54.51 37.72
C PRO A 70 -20.00 -54.35 36.16
N ASP A 71 -18.78 -54.54 35.65
CA ASP A 71 -18.30 -55.03 34.32
C ASP A 71 -19.04 -54.62 33.01
N PHE A 72 -18.38 -54.11 31.95
CA PHE A 72 -17.48 -54.89 31.07
C PHE A 72 -16.64 -54.02 30.07
N ILE A 73 -15.42 -54.47 29.78
CA ILE A 73 -14.57 -54.27 28.56
C ILE A 73 -14.06 -52.85 28.19
N ASN A 74 -12.75 -52.66 28.44
CA ASN A 74 -11.70 -51.99 27.64
C ASN A 74 -12.02 -50.87 26.63
N ALA A 75 -11.44 -49.69 26.86
CA ALA A 75 -10.47 -49.05 25.94
C ALA A 75 -9.81 -47.80 26.58
N ASP A 76 -8.59 -47.91 27.15
CA ASP A 76 -7.76 -46.71 27.47
C ASP A 76 -6.28 -46.98 27.86
N VAL A 77 -5.48 -47.66 27.01
CA VAL A 77 -4.01 -47.72 27.17
C VAL A 77 -3.27 -47.67 25.81
N VAL A 78 -3.31 -46.54 25.11
CA VAL A 78 -2.31 -46.19 24.07
C VAL A 78 -1.97 -44.70 24.16
N SER A 79 -1.19 -44.34 25.18
CA SER A 79 -0.42 -43.10 25.14
C SER A 79 0.99 -43.40 24.58
N SER A 80 1.67 -42.39 24.04
CA SER A 80 3.03 -42.46 23.46
C SER A 80 3.25 -43.44 22.29
N THR A 81 2.81 -43.06 21.08
CA THR A 81 3.42 -43.52 19.80
C THR A 81 3.20 -42.58 18.61
N THR A 82 2.12 -41.78 18.61
CA THR A 82 1.69 -40.97 17.44
C THR A 82 2.54 -39.74 17.10
N ILE A 83 3.55 -39.40 17.91
CA ILE A 83 4.39 -38.20 17.71
C ILE A 83 5.20 -38.27 16.41
N ALA A 84 5.58 -39.47 15.93
CA ALA A 84 6.42 -39.65 14.74
C ALA A 84 5.71 -39.42 13.38
N ALA A 85 4.39 -39.16 13.36
CA ALA A 85 3.64 -38.95 12.12
C ALA A 85 3.50 -37.47 11.71
N ALA A 86 3.53 -36.54 12.69
CA ALA A 86 3.31 -35.13 12.43
C ALA A 86 4.45 -34.49 11.62
N ASP A 87 5.70 -34.86 11.91
CA ASP A 87 6.89 -34.21 11.32
C ASP A 87 7.14 -34.59 9.85
N LEU A 88 6.50 -35.63 9.32
CA LEU A 88 6.52 -35.90 7.88
C LEU A 88 5.47 -35.05 7.13
N SER A 89 4.34 -34.74 7.77
CA SER A 89 3.31 -33.86 7.20
C SER A 89 3.70 -32.38 7.20
N SER A 90 4.44 -31.91 8.22
CA SER A 90 4.96 -30.53 8.27
C SER A 90 5.95 -30.24 7.14
N ASN A 91 6.80 -31.21 6.80
CA ASN A 91 7.76 -31.08 5.70
C ASN A 91 7.12 -31.22 4.31
N LEU A 92 5.95 -31.86 4.17
CA LEU A 92 5.19 -31.84 2.91
C LEU A 92 4.37 -30.55 2.73
N ALA A 93 3.87 -29.97 3.83
CA ALA A 93 3.17 -28.68 3.83
C ALA A 93 4.06 -27.51 3.34
N SER A 94 5.38 -27.59 3.56
CA SER A 94 6.36 -26.63 3.01
C SER A 94 6.41 -26.60 1.48
N SER A 95 6.10 -27.74 0.82
CA SER A 95 6.07 -27.85 -0.64
C SER A 95 4.73 -27.37 -1.21
N THR A 96 3.61 -27.69 -0.57
CA THR A 96 2.27 -27.24 -1.03
C THR A 96 1.99 -25.77 -0.73
N SER A 97 2.60 -25.18 0.30
CA SER A 97 2.54 -23.72 0.52
C SER A 97 3.29 -22.92 -0.55
N LEU A 98 4.39 -23.44 -1.09
CA LEU A 98 5.02 -22.88 -2.29
C LEU A 98 4.14 -23.03 -3.55
N LEU A 99 3.41 -24.14 -3.68
CA LEU A 99 2.43 -24.35 -4.77
C LEU A 99 1.17 -23.50 -4.61
N SER A 100 0.83 -23.00 -3.42
CA SER A 100 -0.26 -22.01 -3.27
C SER A 100 0.08 -20.66 -3.94
N PHE A 101 1.37 -20.36 -4.15
CA PHE A 101 1.78 -19.22 -4.99
C PHE A 101 1.64 -19.53 -6.49
N SER A 102 1.51 -20.78 -6.93
CA SER A 102 1.50 -21.16 -8.35
C SER A 102 0.10 -21.16 -9.01
N ASP A 103 -0.81 -20.30 -8.56
CA ASP A 103 -2.10 -20.03 -9.22
C ASP A 103 -2.36 -18.53 -9.37
N GLN A 104 -1.98 -17.72 -8.37
CA GLN A 104 -1.80 -16.27 -8.55
C GLN A 104 -0.50 -15.95 -9.30
N GLY A 105 0.62 -16.56 -8.94
CA GLY A 105 1.93 -16.38 -9.58
C GLY A 105 2.13 -17.16 -10.89
N GLN A 106 1.06 -17.65 -11.52
CA GLN A 106 1.07 -18.19 -12.89
C GLN A 106 0.20 -17.37 -13.87
N ASN A 107 -0.54 -16.38 -13.36
CA ASN A 107 -1.20 -15.36 -14.19
C ASN A 107 -0.38 -14.05 -14.21
N LEU A 108 -0.65 -13.21 -15.20
CA LEU A 108 0.16 -12.03 -15.46
C LEU A 108 0.07 -10.98 -14.34
N ALA A 109 -1.09 -10.87 -13.69
CA ALA A 109 -1.28 -9.95 -12.56
C ALA A 109 -0.38 -10.29 -11.38
N GLY A 110 -0.33 -11.57 -10.96
CA GLY A 110 0.53 -12.00 -9.85
C GLY A 110 2.02 -11.77 -10.12
N ILE A 111 2.46 -11.99 -11.36
CA ILE A 111 3.85 -11.72 -11.78
C ILE A 111 4.18 -10.23 -11.65
N PHE A 112 3.31 -9.33 -12.14
CA PHE A 112 3.54 -7.88 -12.02
C PHE A 112 3.49 -7.40 -10.56
N PHE A 113 2.56 -7.89 -9.73
CA PHE A 113 2.53 -7.54 -8.30
C PHE A 113 3.79 -7.99 -7.57
N GLN A 114 4.28 -9.22 -7.79
CA GLN A 114 5.53 -9.71 -7.21
C GLN A 114 6.73 -8.88 -7.69
N ALA A 115 6.83 -8.61 -8.99
CA ALA A 115 7.88 -7.77 -9.56
C ALA A 115 7.85 -6.33 -9.01
N SER A 116 6.67 -5.82 -8.61
CA SER A 116 6.50 -4.46 -8.09
C SER A 116 7.12 -4.24 -6.69
N LEU A 117 7.45 -5.31 -5.96
CA LEU A 117 8.01 -5.22 -4.61
C LEU A 117 9.44 -4.65 -4.61
N LEU A 118 10.31 -5.09 -5.54
CA LEU A 118 11.69 -4.61 -5.63
C LEU A 118 11.78 -3.08 -5.88
N PRO A 119 11.06 -2.49 -6.86
CA PRO A 119 11.04 -1.04 -7.00
C PRO A 119 10.35 -0.35 -5.82
N TYR A 120 9.37 -0.98 -5.14
CA TYR A 120 8.79 -0.38 -3.92
C TYR A 120 9.79 -0.30 -2.75
N LEU A 121 10.57 -1.36 -2.52
CA LEU A 121 11.66 -1.35 -1.53
C LEU A 121 12.76 -0.34 -1.92
N THR A 122 13.05 -0.22 -3.22
CA THR A 122 13.96 0.82 -3.76
C THR A 122 13.45 2.23 -3.48
N PHE A 123 12.15 2.46 -3.67
CA PHE A 123 11.47 3.70 -3.30
C PHE A 123 11.58 3.99 -1.81
N LEU A 124 11.25 3.04 -0.93
CA LEU A 124 11.34 3.21 0.52
C LEU A 124 12.78 3.52 0.98
N TYR A 125 13.79 2.85 0.40
CA TYR A 125 15.20 3.13 0.68
C TYR A 125 15.57 4.57 0.35
N PHE A 126 15.34 5.00 -0.90
CA PHE A 126 15.70 6.36 -1.31
C PHE A 126 14.86 7.43 -0.61
N LEU A 127 13.58 7.19 -0.36
CA LEU A 127 12.69 8.12 0.34
C LEU A 127 13.15 8.34 1.80
N SER A 128 13.63 7.27 2.45
CA SER A 128 14.13 7.28 3.84
C SER A 128 15.50 7.94 4.02
N PHE A 129 16.18 8.37 2.94
CA PHE A 129 17.43 9.10 3.06
C PHE A 129 17.22 10.41 3.86
N ARG A 130 17.99 10.59 4.94
CA ARG A 130 17.80 11.67 5.92
C ARG A 130 17.82 13.09 5.33
N GLY A 131 18.65 13.32 4.31
CA GLY A 131 18.70 14.60 3.59
C GLY A 131 17.41 14.99 2.87
N ASN A 132 16.51 14.03 2.58
CA ASN A 132 15.20 14.33 1.98
C ASN A 132 14.27 15.11 2.90
N ARG A 133 14.49 15.02 4.21
CA ARG A 133 13.57 15.52 5.24
C ARG A 133 12.15 14.99 4.96
N THR A 134 12.04 13.68 4.75
CA THR A 134 10.74 13.03 4.60
C THR A 134 10.07 12.99 5.97
N PRO A 135 8.86 13.56 6.16
CA PRO A 135 8.20 13.59 7.46
C PRO A 135 8.02 12.18 8.05
N SER A 136 8.48 11.98 9.29
CA SER A 136 8.66 10.64 9.89
C SER A 136 7.39 9.79 9.92
N LEU A 137 6.24 10.39 10.26
CA LEU A 137 4.92 9.74 10.20
C LEU A 137 4.50 9.40 8.75
N GLY A 138 4.87 10.23 7.77
CA GLY A 138 4.56 10.00 6.36
C GLY A 138 5.41 8.89 5.75
N ASN A 139 6.71 8.82 6.11
CA ASN A 139 7.59 7.71 5.76
C ASN A 139 7.08 6.39 6.38
N PHE A 140 6.68 6.42 7.66
CA PHE A 140 6.02 5.27 8.29
C PHE A 140 4.74 4.85 7.55
N GLY A 141 3.94 5.81 7.05
CA GLY A 141 2.78 5.51 6.20
C GLY A 141 3.13 4.72 4.95
N PHE A 142 4.14 5.14 4.19
CA PHE A 142 4.64 4.38 3.04
C PHE A 142 5.18 3.00 3.43
N GLN A 143 5.91 2.89 4.54
CA GLN A 143 6.40 1.60 5.06
C GLN A 143 5.26 0.67 5.49
N TYR A 144 4.17 1.22 6.04
CA TYR A 144 2.97 0.47 6.45
C TYR A 144 2.26 -0.21 5.27
N LEU A 145 2.41 0.28 4.02
CA LEU A 145 1.87 -0.40 2.84
C LEU A 145 2.44 -1.84 2.67
N LEU A 146 3.63 -2.13 3.21
CA LEU A 146 4.14 -3.49 3.23
C LEU A 146 3.25 -4.46 4.01
N LEU A 147 2.45 -3.99 4.99
CA LEU A 147 1.46 -4.82 5.69
C LEU A 147 0.22 -5.10 4.84
N PHE A 148 -0.15 -4.23 3.90
CA PHE A 148 -1.17 -4.53 2.88
C PHE A 148 -0.65 -5.63 1.92
N VAL A 149 0.59 -5.50 1.44
CA VAL A 149 1.23 -6.51 0.56
C VAL A 149 1.40 -7.85 1.27
N LEU A 150 1.87 -7.85 2.52
CA LEU A 150 2.01 -9.08 3.32
C LEU A 150 0.66 -9.65 3.77
N GLY A 151 -0.37 -8.80 3.91
CA GLY A 151 -1.71 -9.17 4.35
C GLY A 151 -2.60 -9.77 3.25
N THR A 152 -2.41 -9.34 2.00
CA THR A 152 -3.14 -9.91 0.85
C THR A 152 -2.73 -11.35 0.53
N ILE A 153 -1.51 -11.78 0.91
CA ILE A 153 -1.04 -13.17 0.76
C ILE A 153 -1.90 -14.18 1.55
N PRO A 154 -2.02 -14.11 2.90
CA PRO A 154 -2.87 -15.02 3.65
C PRO A 154 -4.35 -14.88 3.28
N SER A 155 -4.82 -13.68 2.90
CA SER A 155 -6.17 -13.52 2.36
C SER A 155 -6.38 -14.26 1.05
N GLY A 156 -5.42 -14.22 0.12
CA GLY A 156 -5.47 -15.01 -1.13
C GLY A 156 -5.49 -16.51 -0.86
N ILE A 157 -4.67 -16.98 0.10
CA ILE A 157 -4.64 -18.37 0.54
C ILE A 157 -5.99 -18.78 1.15
N VAL A 158 -6.53 -18.01 2.10
CA VAL A 158 -7.82 -18.29 2.75
C VAL A 158 -8.96 -18.30 1.73
N THR A 159 -9.05 -17.29 0.86
CA THR A 159 -10.16 -17.19 -0.11
C THR A 159 -10.14 -18.30 -1.15
N LYS A 160 -8.97 -18.64 -1.69
CA LYS A 160 -8.83 -19.75 -2.64
C LYS A 160 -9.04 -21.11 -1.98
N SER A 161 -8.48 -21.35 -0.78
CA SER A 161 -8.49 -22.69 -0.14
C SER A 161 -9.77 -23.04 0.62
N VAL A 162 -10.49 -22.05 1.16
CA VAL A 162 -11.76 -22.26 1.88
C VAL A 162 -12.95 -22.11 0.93
N TYR A 163 -12.97 -21.05 0.13
CA TYR A 163 -14.15 -20.67 -0.65
C TYR A 163 -14.02 -20.95 -2.16
N GLY A 164 -12.83 -21.29 -2.67
CA GLY A 164 -12.56 -21.47 -4.10
C GLY A 164 -12.52 -20.19 -4.92
N LEU A 165 -12.70 -19.02 -4.28
CA LEU A 165 -12.89 -17.72 -4.92
C LEU A 165 -11.64 -16.84 -4.88
N SER A 166 -11.56 -15.86 -5.78
CA SER A 166 -10.61 -14.76 -5.71
C SER A 166 -10.97 -13.80 -4.57
N LEU A 167 -9.96 -13.17 -3.93
CA LEU A 167 -10.16 -12.22 -2.83
C LEU A 167 -11.21 -11.14 -3.12
N ALA A 168 -11.23 -10.60 -4.34
CA ALA A 168 -12.21 -9.62 -4.82
C ALA A 168 -13.69 -10.02 -4.62
N ASN A 169 -14.00 -11.32 -4.52
CA ASN A 169 -15.36 -11.87 -4.34
C ASN A 169 -15.65 -12.27 -2.87
N VAL A 170 -14.82 -11.85 -1.91
CA VAL A 170 -14.99 -12.18 -0.48
C VAL A 170 -14.99 -10.88 0.34
N ASP A 171 -16.15 -10.22 0.38
CA ASP A 171 -16.28 -8.80 0.76
C ASP A 171 -15.67 -8.48 2.14
N TRP A 172 -15.94 -9.29 3.17
CA TRP A 172 -15.39 -9.05 4.51
C TRP A 172 -13.86 -9.13 4.60
N LEU A 173 -13.22 -9.94 3.76
CA LEU A 173 -11.78 -10.17 3.78
C LEU A 173 -11.07 -9.24 2.79
N HIS A 174 -11.74 -8.87 1.70
CA HIS A 174 -11.32 -7.85 0.75
C HIS A 174 -11.33 -6.45 1.38
N GLY A 175 -12.47 -6.00 1.89
CA GLY A 175 -12.58 -4.74 2.63
C GLY A 175 -11.71 -4.71 3.89
N GLY A 176 -11.46 -5.87 4.49
CA GLY A 176 -10.49 -6.03 5.57
C GLY A 176 -9.04 -5.76 5.14
N ALA A 177 -8.64 -6.20 3.94
CA ALA A 177 -7.30 -5.98 3.41
C ALA A 177 -7.12 -4.53 2.95
N GLU A 178 -8.05 -4.02 2.14
CA GLU A 178 -8.03 -2.64 1.62
C GLU A 178 -8.08 -1.58 2.75
N ALA A 179 -8.61 -1.91 3.94
CA ALA A 179 -8.53 -1.05 5.13
C ALA A 179 -7.08 -0.69 5.51
N LEU A 180 -6.11 -1.55 5.21
CA LEU A 180 -4.68 -1.28 5.43
C LEU A 180 -4.16 -0.19 4.48
N LEU A 181 -4.72 -0.11 3.26
CA LEU A 181 -4.38 0.89 2.25
C LEU A 181 -4.98 2.27 2.58
N THR A 182 -6.23 2.32 3.09
CA THR A 182 -6.77 3.52 3.75
C THR A 182 -5.85 4.00 4.89
N VAL A 183 -5.43 3.10 5.79
CA VAL A 183 -4.53 3.47 6.90
C VAL A 183 -3.18 4.01 6.39
N THR A 184 -2.59 3.39 5.36
CA THR A 184 -1.41 3.93 4.66
C THR A 184 -1.60 5.38 4.23
N ASN A 185 -2.69 5.67 3.52
CA ASN A 185 -2.93 7.00 2.97
C ASN A 185 -3.17 8.06 4.06
N VAL A 186 -3.94 7.74 5.11
CA VAL A 186 -4.13 8.63 6.26
C VAL A 186 -2.79 8.94 6.96
N LEU A 187 -1.90 7.96 7.14
CA LEU A 187 -0.57 8.18 7.75
C LEU A 187 0.31 9.10 6.88
N ILE A 188 0.32 8.92 5.56
CA ILE A 188 1.03 9.79 4.60
C ILE A 188 0.48 11.22 4.69
N VAL A 189 -0.84 11.39 4.58
CA VAL A 189 -1.53 12.67 4.66
C VAL A 189 -1.22 13.40 5.96
N LEU A 190 -1.39 12.75 7.12
CA LEU A 190 -1.15 13.37 8.42
C LEU A 190 0.32 13.79 8.60
N GLY A 191 1.27 12.93 8.21
CA GLY A 191 2.70 13.20 8.36
C GLY A 191 3.18 14.39 7.53
N PHE A 192 2.84 14.43 6.24
CA PHE A 192 3.22 15.57 5.39
C PHE A 192 2.43 16.83 5.71
N ARG A 193 1.13 16.72 6.05
CA ARG A 193 0.32 17.87 6.47
C ARG A 193 0.88 18.51 7.74
N GLU A 194 1.31 17.74 8.73
CA GLU A 194 1.91 18.29 9.94
C GLU A 194 3.19 19.08 9.61
N ALA A 195 4.10 18.49 8.85
CA ALA A 195 5.34 19.13 8.41
C ALA A 195 5.11 20.45 7.64
N MET A 196 3.99 20.55 6.91
CA MET A 196 3.62 21.78 6.20
C MET A 196 3.04 22.89 7.08
N ILE A 197 2.42 22.59 8.23
CA ILE A 197 1.61 23.56 9.00
C ILE A 197 2.04 23.78 10.45
N ASN A 198 2.94 22.96 11.00
CA ASN A 198 3.39 23.04 12.38
C ASN A 198 4.75 23.76 12.48
N PRO A 199 4.83 25.03 12.97
CA PRO A 199 6.09 25.75 13.11
C PRO A 199 7.09 25.08 14.07
N ASN A 200 6.58 24.20 14.96
CA ASN A 200 7.38 23.46 15.93
C ASN A 200 7.64 22.01 15.48
N TYR A 201 7.39 21.67 14.21
CA TYR A 201 7.69 20.34 13.70
C TYR A 201 9.18 20.03 13.82
N ASN A 202 9.48 18.85 14.35
CA ASN A 202 10.83 18.27 14.35
C ASN A 202 10.71 16.80 13.96
N GLN A 203 11.71 16.26 13.25
CA GLN A 203 11.63 14.89 12.72
C GLN A 203 11.45 13.83 13.82
N SER A 204 11.96 14.12 15.02
CA SER A 204 11.93 13.25 16.22
C SER A 204 10.61 13.28 17.00
N GLY A 205 9.65 14.13 16.67
CA GLY A 205 8.49 14.38 17.52
C GLY A 205 7.29 15.00 16.78
N SER A 206 6.39 14.14 16.31
CA SER A 206 5.07 14.54 15.80
C SER A 206 4.14 14.99 16.93
N LYS A 207 3.29 15.99 16.67
CA LYS A 207 2.21 16.43 17.58
C LYS A 207 1.21 15.30 17.93
N TYR A 208 1.09 14.29 17.06
CA TYR A 208 0.22 13.12 17.28
C TYR A 208 0.87 12.03 18.16
N GLN A 209 2.16 12.21 18.51
CA GLN A 209 3.00 11.21 19.21
C GLN A 209 2.97 9.85 18.48
N ASN A 210 2.94 8.74 19.22
CA ASN A 210 2.88 7.38 18.67
C ASN A 210 1.45 6.90 18.38
N THR A 211 0.43 7.77 18.55
CA THR A 211 -0.99 7.40 18.47
C THR A 211 -1.39 6.82 17.10
N PRO A 212 -0.97 7.42 15.96
CA PRO A 212 -1.29 6.86 14.65
C PRO A 212 -0.68 5.48 14.42
N GLN A 213 0.58 5.27 14.83
CA GLN A 213 1.31 4.01 14.66
C GLN A 213 0.70 2.88 15.51
N ILE A 214 0.25 3.19 16.75
CA ILE A 214 -0.46 2.24 17.62
C ILE A 214 -1.80 1.83 16.98
N LEU A 215 -2.58 2.80 16.49
CA LEU A 215 -3.88 2.51 15.86
C LEU A 215 -3.72 1.74 14.55
N ALA A 216 -2.70 2.05 13.74
CA ALA A 216 -2.35 1.31 12.54
C ALA A 216 -1.93 -0.14 12.85
N GLY A 217 -1.11 -0.35 13.88
CA GLY A 217 -0.73 -1.69 14.37
C GLY A 217 -1.94 -2.50 14.87
N LEU A 218 -2.92 -1.84 15.51
CA LEU A 218 -4.16 -2.48 15.93
C LEU A 218 -5.04 -2.91 14.74
N VAL A 219 -5.13 -2.13 13.66
CA VAL A 219 -5.84 -2.58 12.43
C VAL A 219 -5.17 -3.79 11.82
N ALA A 220 -3.84 -3.77 11.67
CA ALA A 220 -3.10 -4.91 11.13
C ALA A 220 -3.28 -6.18 11.98
N ALA A 221 -3.29 -6.06 13.31
CA ALA A 221 -3.55 -7.18 14.22
C ALA A 221 -5.00 -7.69 14.14
N LEU A 222 -5.99 -6.80 14.05
CA LEU A 222 -7.41 -7.17 13.88
C LEU A 222 -7.65 -7.86 12.54
N PHE A 223 -7.04 -7.38 11.46
CA PHE A 223 -7.09 -7.99 10.14
C PHE A 223 -6.42 -9.37 10.12
N ALA A 224 -5.23 -9.52 10.71
CA ALA A 224 -4.56 -10.82 10.81
C ALA A 224 -5.39 -11.83 11.63
N ALA A 225 -6.05 -11.39 12.71
CA ALA A 225 -6.98 -12.21 13.46
C ALA A 225 -8.23 -12.59 12.64
N ALA A 226 -8.75 -11.67 11.83
CA ALA A 226 -9.86 -11.94 10.91
C ALA A 226 -9.48 -12.99 9.84
N CYS A 227 -8.29 -12.90 9.24
CA CYS A 227 -7.76 -13.91 8.33
C CYS A 227 -7.69 -15.30 8.98
N ALA A 228 -7.16 -15.37 10.21
CA ALA A 228 -6.92 -16.63 10.91
C ALA A 228 -8.19 -17.29 11.50
N LEU A 229 -9.23 -16.50 11.79
CA LEU A 229 -10.40 -16.96 12.54
C LEU A 229 -11.74 -16.84 11.78
N GLY A 230 -11.87 -15.95 10.79
CA GLY A 230 -13.13 -15.66 10.08
C GLY A 230 -13.88 -16.91 9.59
N PRO A 231 -13.24 -17.79 8.78
CA PRO A 231 -13.84 -19.04 8.33
C PRO A 231 -14.27 -19.98 9.47
N ARG A 232 -13.64 -19.89 10.65
CA ARG A 232 -13.92 -20.75 11.81
C ARG A 232 -15.06 -20.22 12.69
N ILE A 233 -15.51 -18.99 12.46
CA ILE A 233 -16.58 -18.33 13.22
C ILE A 233 -17.81 -17.98 12.35
N GLY A 234 -17.92 -18.59 11.16
CA GLY A 234 -19.09 -18.49 10.30
C GLY A 234 -19.11 -17.27 9.37
N PHE A 235 -17.95 -16.73 8.97
CA PHE A 235 -17.90 -15.85 7.81
C PHE A 235 -17.92 -16.67 6.52
N GLU A 236 -18.89 -16.38 5.67
CA GLU A 236 -19.08 -16.90 4.31
C GLU A 236 -18.53 -15.90 3.27
N PRO A 237 -18.37 -16.26 1.97
CA PRO A 237 -17.79 -15.37 0.96
C PRO A 237 -18.49 -14.00 0.88
N HIS A 238 -19.81 -14.03 0.74
CA HIS A 238 -20.69 -12.87 0.61
C HIS A 238 -21.13 -12.29 1.96
N SER A 239 -20.42 -12.65 3.05
CA SER A 239 -20.59 -11.96 4.33
C SER A 239 -20.08 -10.52 4.17
N ALA A 240 -21.01 -9.57 4.27
CA ALA A 240 -20.70 -8.15 4.11
C ALA A 240 -19.67 -7.68 5.16
N PHE A 241 -18.69 -6.88 4.72
CA PHE A 241 -17.70 -6.28 5.59
C PHE A 241 -18.37 -5.46 6.68
N LEU A 242 -17.92 -5.67 7.93
CA LEU A 242 -18.53 -5.14 9.15
C LEU A 242 -20.03 -5.38 9.26
N PHE A 243 -20.48 -6.55 8.82
CA PHE A 243 -21.90 -6.96 8.82
C PHE A 243 -22.79 -6.03 7.98
N GLY A 244 -22.21 -5.37 6.97
CA GLY A 244 -22.91 -4.45 6.09
C GLY A 244 -23.32 -3.14 6.77
N ALA A 245 -22.50 -2.61 7.68
CA ALA A 245 -22.78 -1.35 8.37
C ALA A 245 -23.05 -0.19 7.39
N GLY A 246 -24.30 0.25 7.28
CA GLY A 246 -24.76 1.26 6.32
C GLY A 246 -25.42 0.71 5.05
N ASN A 247 -25.40 -0.59 4.81
CA ASN A 247 -26.24 -1.21 3.77
C ASN A 247 -27.71 -0.90 4.05
N LEU A 248 -28.46 -0.64 2.97
CA LEU A 248 -29.90 -0.43 3.02
C LEU A 248 -30.61 -1.80 3.00
N PRO A 249 -31.73 -1.99 3.73
CA PRO A 249 -32.54 -3.19 3.61
C PRO A 249 -33.01 -3.44 2.17
N GLN A 250 -32.98 -4.71 1.72
CA GLN A 250 -33.21 -5.08 0.32
C GLN A 250 -34.62 -4.72 -0.18
N ASP A 251 -35.62 -4.79 0.70
CA ASP A 251 -36.98 -4.32 0.45
C ASP A 251 -36.98 -2.81 0.14
N MET A 252 -36.26 -2.01 0.92
CA MET A 252 -36.12 -0.58 0.67
C MET A 252 -35.35 -0.29 -0.62
N VAL A 253 -34.27 -1.02 -0.92
CA VAL A 253 -33.54 -0.88 -2.21
C VAL A 253 -34.46 -1.19 -3.39
N SER A 254 -35.22 -2.28 -3.33
CA SER A 254 -36.17 -2.68 -4.37
C SER A 254 -37.36 -1.72 -4.54
N SER A 255 -37.58 -0.83 -3.56
CA SER A 255 -38.63 0.21 -3.62
C SER A 255 -38.17 1.53 -4.27
N LEU A 256 -36.87 1.68 -4.55
CA LEU A 256 -36.31 2.90 -5.13
C LEU A 256 -36.71 3.03 -6.62
N PRO A 257 -37.32 4.15 -7.05
CA PRO A 257 -37.96 4.28 -8.38
C PRO A 257 -36.97 4.35 -9.56
N PHE A 258 -35.66 4.31 -9.29
CA PHE A 258 -34.59 4.31 -10.27
C PHE A 258 -33.83 2.97 -10.35
N VAL A 259 -34.08 2.03 -9.43
CA VAL A 259 -33.41 0.72 -9.43
C VAL A 259 -34.07 -0.15 -10.50
N THR A 260 -33.30 -0.48 -11.54
CA THR A 260 -33.74 -1.30 -12.68
C THR A 260 -33.22 -2.73 -12.61
N HIS A 261 -32.15 -2.96 -11.84
CA HIS A 261 -31.49 -4.25 -11.68
C HIS A 261 -31.51 -4.73 -10.23
N ALA A 262 -31.50 -6.06 -10.03
CA ALA A 262 -31.26 -6.65 -8.73
C ALA A 262 -29.75 -6.61 -8.39
N GLU A 263 -29.42 -6.34 -7.13
CA GLU A 263 -28.03 -6.34 -6.64
C GLU A 263 -27.39 -7.75 -6.78
N PRO A 264 -26.23 -7.89 -7.46
CA PRO A 264 -25.55 -9.17 -7.61
C PRO A 264 -24.90 -9.70 -6.32
N GLU A 265 -24.67 -11.00 -6.27
CA GLU A 265 -24.03 -11.68 -5.13
C GLU A 265 -22.57 -11.21 -4.88
N ASN A 266 -21.87 -10.76 -5.92
CA ASN A 266 -20.53 -10.13 -5.83
C ASN A 266 -20.55 -8.63 -5.45
N ALA A 267 -21.71 -8.03 -5.19
CA ALA A 267 -21.79 -6.59 -4.91
C ALA A 267 -21.12 -6.23 -3.57
N LEU A 268 -20.14 -5.33 -3.62
CA LEU A 268 -19.44 -4.84 -2.44
C LEU A 268 -20.41 -4.17 -1.46
N SER A 269 -20.16 -4.32 -0.16
CA SER A 269 -20.94 -3.62 0.86
C SER A 269 -20.57 -2.12 0.92
N ILE A 270 -21.45 -1.28 1.49
CA ILE A 270 -21.13 0.14 1.76
C ILE A 270 -19.78 0.27 2.50
N PRO A 271 -19.48 -0.56 3.52
CA PRO A 271 -18.17 -0.61 4.16
C PRO A 271 -16.96 -0.80 3.24
N THR A 272 -17.07 -1.65 2.22
CA THR A 272 -15.96 -1.91 1.29
C THR A 272 -15.88 -0.84 0.20
N TRP A 273 -17.01 -0.40 -0.36
CA TRP A 273 -17.04 0.73 -1.30
C TRP A 273 -16.46 2.01 -0.69
N ALA A 274 -16.76 2.30 0.57
CA ALA A 274 -16.21 3.45 1.28
C ALA A 274 -14.70 3.36 1.52
N ILE A 275 -14.12 2.17 1.62
CA ILE A 275 -12.65 2.03 1.67
C ILE A 275 -12.01 2.28 0.30
N HIS A 276 -12.65 1.86 -0.79
CA HIS A 276 -12.18 2.16 -2.15
C HIS A 276 -12.20 3.67 -2.42
N PHE A 277 -13.30 4.35 -2.08
CA PHE A 277 -13.41 5.81 -2.23
C PHE A 277 -12.46 6.58 -1.29
N SER A 278 -12.39 6.20 0.00
CA SER A 278 -11.40 6.73 0.95
C SER A 278 -9.99 6.63 0.37
N SER A 279 -9.59 5.45 -0.10
CA SER A 279 -8.27 5.21 -0.65
C SER A 279 -7.96 6.08 -1.87
N VAL A 280 -8.89 6.22 -2.83
CA VAL A 280 -8.70 7.07 -4.01
C VAL A 280 -8.63 8.56 -3.63
N PHE A 281 -9.51 9.05 -2.76
CA PHE A 281 -9.56 10.47 -2.38
C PHE A 281 -8.39 10.88 -1.48
N GLU A 282 -8.00 10.04 -0.53
CA GLU A 282 -6.85 10.28 0.36
C GLU A 282 -5.53 10.20 -0.41
N PHE A 283 -5.40 9.29 -1.39
CA PHE A 283 -4.23 9.24 -2.26
C PHE A 283 -4.11 10.48 -3.16
N LEU A 284 -5.23 10.95 -3.75
CA LEU A 284 -5.27 12.23 -4.48
C LEU A 284 -4.91 13.43 -3.60
N PHE A 285 -5.30 13.41 -2.32
CA PHE A 285 -4.95 14.44 -1.36
C PHE A 285 -3.48 14.35 -0.90
N ALA A 286 -2.94 13.14 -0.75
CA ALA A 286 -1.50 12.92 -0.55
C ALA A 286 -0.68 13.45 -1.74
N MET A 287 -1.12 13.22 -2.98
CA MET A 287 -0.51 13.76 -4.20
C MET A 287 -0.44 15.30 -4.19
N ASP A 288 -1.49 15.99 -3.75
CA ASP A 288 -1.55 17.46 -3.66
C ASP A 288 -0.68 17.99 -2.52
N ILE A 289 -0.71 17.35 -1.36
CA ILE A 289 0.16 17.66 -0.23
C ILE A 289 1.63 17.50 -0.62
N ILE A 290 2.01 16.40 -1.29
CA ILE A 290 3.39 16.14 -1.74
C ILE A 290 3.83 17.15 -2.81
N TRP A 291 2.93 17.58 -3.69
CA TRP A 291 3.22 18.67 -4.63
C TRP A 291 3.53 19.98 -3.90
N LYS A 292 2.71 20.34 -2.92
CA LYS A 292 2.90 21.55 -2.08
C LYS A 292 4.15 21.44 -1.20
N PHE A 293 4.50 20.24 -0.74
CA PHE A 293 5.67 19.97 0.08
C PHE A 293 7.00 20.31 -0.64
N ALA A 294 7.00 20.42 -1.98
CA ALA A 294 8.13 20.96 -2.72
C ALA A 294 8.56 22.37 -2.26
N SER A 295 7.58 23.24 -1.94
CA SER A 295 7.85 24.59 -1.42
C SER A 295 8.23 24.55 0.07
N THR A 296 7.59 23.68 0.84
CA THR A 296 7.83 23.48 2.29
C THR A 296 9.24 22.95 2.57
N SER A 297 9.72 22.01 1.75
CA SER A 297 11.08 21.46 1.81
C SER A 297 12.12 22.32 1.07
N ASN A 298 11.69 23.29 0.26
CA ASN A 298 12.53 24.04 -0.69
C ASN A 298 13.25 23.13 -1.73
N ASN A 299 12.62 22.01 -2.12
CA ASN A 299 13.13 21.11 -3.15
C ASN A 299 12.06 20.83 -4.22
N PRO A 300 12.21 21.37 -5.45
CA PRO A 300 11.20 21.22 -6.51
C PRO A 300 11.03 19.79 -7.01
N LYS A 301 11.98 18.87 -6.75
CA LYS A 301 11.92 17.47 -7.23
C LYS A 301 10.78 16.68 -6.57
N TRP A 302 10.24 17.14 -5.43
CA TRP A 302 9.00 16.61 -4.84
C TRP A 302 7.77 16.73 -5.76
N LYS A 303 7.69 17.74 -6.65
CA LYS A 303 6.64 17.75 -7.69
C LYS A 303 6.75 16.53 -8.60
N GLY A 304 7.97 16.05 -8.86
CA GLY A 304 8.24 14.81 -9.57
C GLY A 304 7.75 13.55 -8.84
N MET A 305 7.61 13.58 -7.50
CA MET A 305 6.99 12.48 -6.74
C MET A 305 5.49 12.39 -7.04
N THR A 306 4.78 13.52 -7.06
CA THR A 306 3.35 13.56 -7.45
C THR A 306 3.12 12.98 -8.85
N TRP A 307 4.02 13.24 -9.80
CA TRP A 307 3.97 12.58 -11.12
C TRP A 307 4.29 11.09 -11.07
N GLY A 308 5.27 10.69 -10.25
CA GLY A 308 5.59 9.28 -10.02
C GLY A 308 4.46 8.48 -9.38
N MET A 309 3.57 9.14 -8.63
CA MET A 309 2.38 8.55 -8.01
C MET A 309 1.20 8.36 -8.99
N LEU A 310 1.21 9.00 -10.17
CA LEU A 310 0.06 8.98 -11.08
C LEU A 310 -0.33 7.56 -11.60
N PRO A 311 0.61 6.63 -11.91
CA PRO A 311 0.24 5.26 -12.27
C PRO A 311 -0.33 4.46 -11.08
N LEU A 312 0.06 4.78 -9.84
CA LEU A 312 -0.54 4.16 -8.64
C LEU A 312 -1.99 4.62 -8.43
N HIS A 313 -2.28 5.90 -8.70
CA HIS A 313 -3.67 6.38 -8.77
C HIS A 313 -4.46 5.62 -9.86
N ALA A 314 -3.89 5.40 -11.04
CA ALA A 314 -4.51 4.62 -12.11
C ALA A 314 -4.76 3.15 -11.73
N SER A 315 -3.84 2.52 -10.99
CA SER A 315 -4.04 1.19 -10.39
C SER A 315 -5.25 1.16 -9.45
N GLY A 316 -5.38 2.15 -8.56
CA GLY A 316 -6.55 2.29 -7.70
C GLY A 316 -7.87 2.44 -8.47
N ILE A 317 -7.88 3.20 -9.58
CA ILE A 317 -9.05 3.28 -10.47
C ILE A 317 -9.34 1.92 -11.14
N ALA A 318 -8.33 1.14 -11.51
CA ALA A 318 -8.53 -0.20 -12.08
C ALA A 318 -9.19 -1.19 -11.11
N ALA A 319 -8.80 -1.19 -9.84
CA ALA A 319 -9.48 -1.96 -8.79
C ALA A 319 -10.97 -1.58 -8.70
N CYS A 320 -11.27 -0.29 -8.53
CA CYS A 320 -12.65 0.22 -8.49
C CYS A 320 -13.45 -0.11 -9.75
N THR A 321 -12.81 -0.09 -10.93
CA THR A 321 -13.45 -0.41 -12.21
C THR A 321 -13.81 -1.88 -12.31
N TYR A 322 -12.94 -2.79 -11.87
CA TYR A 322 -13.23 -4.23 -11.87
C TYR A 322 -14.42 -4.56 -10.95
N HIS A 323 -14.51 -3.90 -9.80
CA HIS A 323 -15.64 -4.01 -8.88
C HIS A 323 -16.95 -3.41 -9.40
N PHE A 324 -16.90 -2.29 -10.15
CA PHE A 324 -18.05 -1.67 -10.81
C PHE A 324 -18.71 -2.57 -11.86
N PHE A 325 -18.01 -3.57 -12.41
CA PHE A 325 -18.58 -4.60 -13.29
C PHE A 325 -18.90 -5.93 -12.56
N TYR A 326 -18.87 -5.95 -11.22
CA TYR A 326 -19.09 -7.13 -10.38
C TYR A 326 -18.12 -8.29 -10.58
N ASN A 327 -16.84 -7.96 -10.82
CA ASN A 327 -15.72 -8.90 -10.90
C ASN A 327 -15.87 -10.02 -11.95
N PRO A 328 -16.21 -9.74 -13.22
CA PRO A 328 -16.50 -10.77 -14.20
C PRO A 328 -15.21 -11.32 -14.80
N SER A 329 -15.17 -12.64 -15.05
CA SER A 329 -13.99 -13.33 -15.58
C SER A 329 -13.53 -12.83 -16.96
N SER A 330 -14.42 -12.21 -17.74
CA SER A 330 -14.10 -11.57 -19.02
C SER A 330 -13.35 -10.23 -18.90
N LEU A 331 -13.29 -9.63 -17.71
CA LEU A 331 -12.55 -8.38 -17.44
C LEU A 331 -11.31 -8.58 -16.55
N GLN A 332 -10.80 -9.81 -16.42
CA GLN A 332 -9.56 -10.09 -15.65
C GLN A 332 -8.35 -9.27 -16.12
N PHE A 333 -8.31 -8.88 -17.40
CA PHE A 333 -7.27 -7.96 -17.92
C PHE A 333 -7.23 -6.60 -17.19
N VAL A 334 -8.31 -6.18 -16.52
CA VAL A 334 -8.35 -4.96 -15.70
C VAL A 334 -7.52 -5.16 -14.42
N VAL A 335 -7.50 -6.37 -13.86
CA VAL A 335 -6.66 -6.75 -12.70
C VAL A 335 -5.19 -6.90 -13.13
N GLU A 336 -4.93 -7.41 -14.35
CA GLU A 336 -3.59 -7.41 -14.94
C GLU A 336 -3.08 -5.99 -15.21
N LEU A 337 -3.96 -5.09 -15.67
CA LEU A 337 -3.67 -3.68 -15.87
C LEU A 337 -3.44 -2.95 -14.53
N GLN A 338 -4.21 -3.24 -13.48
CA GLN A 338 -3.96 -2.80 -12.11
C GLN A 338 -2.56 -3.21 -11.65
N ALA A 339 -2.19 -4.48 -11.83
CA ALA A 339 -0.87 -4.99 -11.43
C ALA A 339 0.28 -4.34 -12.23
N PHE A 340 0.11 -4.18 -13.54
CA PHE A 340 1.05 -3.48 -14.41
C PHE A 340 1.23 -2.01 -14.00
N LEU A 341 0.14 -1.30 -13.75
CA LEU A 341 0.16 0.09 -13.28
C LEU A 341 0.78 0.22 -11.89
N THR A 342 0.66 -0.81 -11.04
CA THR A 342 1.34 -0.90 -9.75
C THR A 342 2.85 -1.06 -9.92
N LEU A 343 3.29 -1.96 -10.82
CA LEU A 343 4.71 -2.12 -11.16
C LEU A 343 5.31 -0.84 -11.75
N VAL A 344 4.67 -0.24 -12.76
CA VAL A 344 5.11 1.02 -13.36
C VAL A 344 5.14 2.14 -12.32
N GLY A 345 4.09 2.25 -11.50
CA GLY A 345 3.98 3.25 -10.43
C GLY A 345 5.09 3.14 -9.38
N ASN A 346 5.38 1.92 -8.92
CA ASN A 346 6.48 1.65 -7.98
C ASN A 346 7.84 2.03 -8.59
N ILE A 347 8.06 1.76 -9.89
CA ILE A 347 9.26 2.20 -10.60
C ILE A 347 9.32 3.73 -10.68
N THR A 348 8.21 4.41 -10.99
CA THR A 348 8.21 5.88 -11.14
C THR A 348 8.33 6.63 -9.81
N VAL A 349 7.78 6.12 -8.70
CA VAL A 349 8.09 6.69 -7.37
C VAL A 349 9.51 6.37 -6.92
N ALA A 350 10.09 5.21 -7.28
CA ALA A 350 11.49 4.91 -6.98
C ALA A 350 12.46 5.86 -7.69
N ILE A 351 12.23 6.13 -8.98
CA ILE A 351 12.99 7.13 -9.75
C ILE A 351 12.80 8.53 -9.15
N ALA A 352 11.59 8.89 -8.70
CA ALA A 352 11.35 10.18 -8.05
C ALA A 352 12.08 10.29 -6.70
N ALA A 353 12.03 9.25 -5.86
CA ALA A 353 12.75 9.21 -4.58
C ALA A 353 14.26 9.29 -4.77
N TYR A 354 14.82 8.57 -5.75
CA TYR A 354 16.23 8.69 -6.12
C TYR A 354 16.60 10.11 -6.56
N ARG A 355 15.79 10.75 -7.42
CA ARG A 355 16.03 12.14 -7.85
C ARG A 355 16.00 13.14 -6.69
N ILE A 356 15.14 12.91 -5.69
CA ILE A 356 15.10 13.72 -4.47
C ILE A 356 16.36 13.43 -3.64
N ALA A 357 16.68 12.15 -3.35
CA ALA A 357 17.85 11.75 -2.58
C ALA A 357 19.17 12.29 -3.15
N ALA A 358 19.42 12.10 -4.44
CA ALA A 358 20.61 12.63 -5.11
C ALA A 358 20.67 14.17 -5.05
N SER A 359 19.54 14.87 -5.17
CA SER A 359 19.50 16.34 -5.03
C SER A 359 19.76 16.85 -3.61
N ASN A 360 19.66 15.99 -2.60
CA ASN A 360 19.95 16.30 -1.19
C ASN A 360 21.28 15.66 -0.71
N GLY A 361 22.16 15.24 -1.64
CA GLY A 361 23.50 14.75 -1.31
C GLY A 361 23.64 13.23 -1.12
N TRP A 362 22.66 12.41 -1.51
CA TRP A 362 22.86 10.95 -1.52
C TRP A 362 23.93 10.55 -2.56
N THR A 363 24.86 9.69 -2.13
CA THR A 363 25.89 9.09 -3.00
C THR A 363 26.02 7.60 -2.70
N PHE A 364 26.75 6.85 -3.53
CA PHE A 364 27.07 5.44 -3.26
C PHE A 364 27.79 5.22 -1.90
N GLY A 365 28.36 6.27 -1.28
CA GLY A 365 28.90 6.20 0.09
C GLY A 365 27.84 5.93 1.17
N GLU A 366 26.56 6.21 0.90
CA GLU A 366 25.42 5.86 1.77
C GLU A 366 25.07 4.35 1.75
N LEU A 367 25.76 3.54 0.93
CA LEU A 367 25.69 2.07 0.98
C LEU A 367 26.73 1.44 1.91
N ASN A 368 27.69 2.23 2.45
CA ASN A 368 28.75 1.72 3.32
C ASN A 368 28.30 1.69 4.79
N PRO A 369 28.10 0.52 5.42
CA PRO A 369 27.66 0.41 6.81
C PRO A 369 28.75 0.82 7.83
N PHE A 370 29.99 1.07 7.39
CA PHE A 370 31.13 1.44 8.23
C PHE A 370 31.59 2.89 8.02
N ARG A 371 30.76 3.76 7.43
CA ARG A 371 31.08 5.18 7.20
C ARG A 371 31.24 5.92 8.54
N LYS A 372 32.28 6.75 8.66
CA LYS A 372 32.52 7.58 9.86
C LYS A 372 31.57 8.78 9.88
N GLY A 373 30.87 8.97 11.00
CA GLY A 373 29.94 10.09 11.19
C GLY A 373 30.61 11.47 11.06
N ASP A 374 31.83 11.60 11.55
CA ASP A 374 32.60 12.86 11.57
C ASP A 374 33.14 13.29 10.18
N SER A 375 32.70 12.65 9.09
CA SER A 375 33.12 13.01 7.74
C SER A 375 32.36 14.27 7.24
N PRO A 376 33.03 15.23 6.56
CA PRO A 376 32.40 16.49 6.15
C PRO A 376 31.11 16.31 5.33
N GLU A 377 31.05 15.26 4.52
CA GLU A 377 29.87 14.89 3.72
C GLU A 377 28.66 14.51 4.60
N VAL A 378 28.88 13.73 5.66
CA VAL A 378 27.81 13.31 6.58
C VAL A 378 27.32 14.52 7.38
N ILE A 379 28.25 15.35 7.87
CA ILE A 379 27.92 16.61 8.56
C ILE A 379 27.07 17.51 7.66
N ALA A 380 27.42 17.69 6.38
CA ALA A 380 26.64 18.50 5.45
C ALA A 380 25.23 17.93 5.18
N ILE A 381 25.08 16.60 5.10
CA ILE A 381 23.77 15.96 4.96
C ILE A 381 22.92 16.13 6.23
N ASP A 382 23.54 16.08 7.41
CA ASP A 382 22.87 16.24 8.69
C ASP A 382 22.48 17.71 8.95
N GLU A 383 23.30 18.67 8.52
CA GLU A 383 22.95 20.10 8.45
C GLU A 383 21.73 20.32 7.55
N VAL A 384 21.71 19.75 6.33
CA VAL A 384 20.54 19.78 5.44
C VAL A 384 19.31 19.17 6.12
N ALA A 385 19.45 18.01 6.78
CA ALA A 385 18.35 17.36 7.49
C ALA A 385 17.81 18.19 8.66
N ALA A 386 18.64 19.02 9.29
CA ALA A 386 18.28 19.90 10.41
C ALA A 386 17.58 21.21 9.99
N VAL A 387 17.56 21.57 8.70
CA VAL A 387 16.91 22.81 8.22
C VAL A 387 15.41 22.78 8.54
N PRO A 388 14.84 23.82 9.19
CA PRO A 388 13.39 23.95 9.41
C PRO A 388 12.59 24.03 8.11
N TYR A 389 11.31 23.64 8.15
CA TYR A 389 10.44 23.75 6.97
C TYR A 389 9.95 25.19 6.73
N ASN A 390 9.68 25.50 5.45
CA ASN A 390 8.90 26.67 5.06
C ASN A 390 7.42 26.38 5.35
N VAL A 391 7.02 26.58 6.60
CA VAL A 391 5.67 26.31 7.11
C VAL A 391 4.67 27.32 6.57
N VAL A 392 3.50 26.83 6.17
CA VAL A 392 2.39 27.61 5.57
C VAL A 392 1.18 27.58 6.49
N ALA A 393 0.45 28.69 6.59
CA ALA A 393 -0.79 28.75 7.36
C ALA A 393 -1.83 27.75 6.85
N ALA A 394 -2.42 26.96 7.76
CA ALA A 394 -3.45 25.99 7.41
C ALA A 394 -4.75 26.70 6.95
N GLN A 395 -5.20 26.40 5.74
CA GLN A 395 -6.45 26.95 5.18
C GLN A 395 -7.71 26.33 5.82
N ASP A 396 -7.68 25.02 6.09
CA ASP A 396 -8.76 24.27 6.75
C ASP A 396 -8.30 23.75 8.12
N SER A 397 -9.25 23.64 9.06
CA SER A 397 -9.05 22.88 10.30
C SER A 397 -9.06 21.37 10.03
N GLU A 398 -8.46 20.58 10.92
CA GLU A 398 -8.36 19.12 10.76
C GLU A 398 -9.74 18.45 10.85
N LEU A 399 -10.64 18.99 11.68
CA LEU A 399 -12.02 18.52 11.78
C LEU A 399 -12.83 18.82 10.51
N LEU A 400 -12.65 20.00 9.91
CA LEU A 400 -13.35 20.36 8.67
C LEU A 400 -12.84 19.52 7.48
N LEU A 401 -11.53 19.29 7.40
CA LEU A 401 -10.92 18.42 6.40
C LEU A 401 -11.38 16.96 6.54
N ALA A 402 -11.38 16.43 7.77
CA ALA A 402 -11.92 15.11 8.05
C ALA A 402 -13.40 15.02 7.65
N ALA A 403 -14.24 15.99 8.05
CA ALA A 403 -15.65 16.04 7.68
C ALA A 403 -15.86 16.05 6.15
N LYS A 404 -15.09 16.86 5.40
CA LYS A 404 -15.12 16.87 3.92
C LYS A 404 -14.82 15.49 3.33
N LEU A 405 -13.75 14.83 3.78
CA LEU A 405 -13.36 13.49 3.30
C LEU A 405 -14.39 12.41 3.68
N ILE A 406 -14.92 12.44 4.91
CA ILE A 406 -15.98 11.54 5.38
C ILE A 406 -17.24 11.68 4.53
N THR A 407 -17.74 12.91 4.37
CA THR A 407 -18.96 13.17 3.59
C THR A 407 -18.78 12.77 2.13
N LEU A 408 -17.66 13.13 1.50
CA LEU A 408 -17.37 12.75 0.11
C LEU A 408 -17.30 11.22 -0.07
N THR A 409 -16.60 10.53 0.84
CA THR A 409 -16.45 9.06 0.81
C THR A 409 -17.79 8.36 0.97
N VAL A 410 -18.57 8.73 2.00
CA VAL A 410 -19.87 8.13 2.27
C VAL A 410 -20.83 8.38 1.11
N VAL A 411 -20.98 9.64 0.66
CA VAL A 411 -21.88 9.99 -0.44
C VAL A 411 -21.51 9.25 -1.72
N SER A 412 -20.22 9.17 -2.08
CA SER A 412 -19.77 8.43 -3.26
C SER A 412 -20.07 6.93 -3.16
N SER A 413 -20.00 6.35 -1.97
CA SER A 413 -20.27 4.92 -1.73
C SER A 413 -21.75 4.55 -1.90
N TYR A 414 -22.65 5.41 -1.41
CA TYR A 414 -24.10 5.25 -1.64
C TYR A 414 -24.48 5.51 -3.10
N ILE A 415 -23.86 6.51 -3.74
CA ILE A 415 -24.07 6.81 -5.17
C ILE A 415 -23.59 5.65 -6.03
N MET A 416 -22.45 5.02 -5.71
CA MET A 416 -21.99 3.85 -6.45
C MET A 416 -22.92 2.67 -6.22
N LYS A 417 -22.95 2.09 -5.01
CA LYS A 417 -23.66 0.82 -4.71
C LYS A 417 -25.13 0.77 -5.15
N TYR A 418 -25.86 1.88 -5.05
CA TYR A 418 -27.29 1.91 -5.42
C TYR A 418 -27.58 2.66 -6.72
N GLY A 419 -26.67 3.53 -7.20
CA GLY A 419 -26.81 4.20 -8.49
C GLY A 419 -26.34 3.33 -9.66
N GLU A 420 -25.40 2.40 -9.44
CA GLU A 420 -25.00 1.39 -10.42
C GLU A 420 -26.18 0.48 -10.81
N LEU A 421 -27.08 0.17 -9.85
CA LEU A 421 -28.31 -0.62 -10.07
C LEU A 421 -29.35 0.05 -11.01
N ALA A 422 -29.13 1.32 -11.37
CA ALA A 422 -29.95 2.07 -12.33
C ALA A 422 -29.42 2.01 -13.77
N LEU A 423 -28.27 1.39 -14.01
CA LEU A 423 -27.52 1.42 -15.27
C LEU A 423 -27.36 0.03 -15.85
N ASP A 424 -27.43 -0.11 -17.18
CA ASP A 424 -27.17 -1.40 -17.86
C ASP A 424 -25.67 -1.73 -17.93
N LEU A 425 -24.80 -0.73 -17.73
CA LEU A 425 -23.34 -0.84 -17.94
C LEU A 425 -22.65 -1.77 -16.92
N PRO A 426 -22.85 -1.67 -15.59
CA PRO A 426 -22.30 -2.61 -14.60
C PRO A 426 -22.57 -4.08 -14.92
N PHE A 427 -23.76 -4.36 -15.44
CA PHE A 427 -24.26 -5.72 -15.71
C PHE A 427 -23.81 -6.26 -17.08
N SER A 428 -23.12 -5.45 -17.90
CA SER A 428 -22.62 -5.83 -19.21
C SER A 428 -21.11 -5.62 -19.32
N ALA A 429 -20.36 -6.73 -19.24
CA ALA A 429 -18.90 -6.72 -19.21
C ALA A 429 -18.29 -6.04 -20.46
N ASN A 430 -17.86 -4.79 -20.29
CA ASN A 430 -17.48 -3.91 -21.39
C ASN A 430 -16.03 -3.42 -21.24
N GLY A 431 -15.10 -4.10 -21.91
CA GLY A 431 -13.68 -3.78 -21.83
C GLY A 431 -13.29 -2.38 -22.35
N ILE A 432 -14.07 -1.82 -23.28
CA ILE A 432 -13.85 -0.46 -23.80
C ILE A 432 -14.23 0.57 -22.73
N ALA A 433 -15.39 0.39 -22.08
CA ALA A 433 -15.83 1.25 -20.99
C ALA A 433 -14.89 1.13 -19.77
N ALA A 434 -14.46 -0.09 -19.42
CA ALA A 434 -13.48 -0.31 -18.37
C ALA A 434 -12.17 0.43 -18.66
N GLY A 435 -11.59 0.27 -19.86
CA GLY A 435 -10.39 1.01 -20.27
C GLY A 435 -10.58 2.53 -20.25
N ALA A 436 -11.75 3.02 -20.68
CA ALA A 436 -12.08 4.45 -20.67
C ALA A 436 -12.14 5.03 -19.23
N ILE A 437 -12.63 4.27 -18.25
CA ILE A 437 -12.61 4.67 -16.83
C ILE A 437 -11.17 4.67 -16.31
N VAL A 438 -10.43 3.57 -16.51
CA VAL A 438 -9.06 3.35 -16.01
C VAL A 438 -8.07 4.39 -16.52
N PHE A 439 -8.16 4.78 -17.80
CA PHE A 439 -7.27 5.80 -18.36
C PHE A 439 -7.84 7.22 -18.26
N GLY A 440 -9.17 7.39 -18.34
CA GLY A 440 -9.82 8.70 -18.35
C GLY A 440 -9.70 9.46 -17.04
N ILE A 441 -9.96 8.83 -15.90
CA ILE A 441 -9.89 9.50 -14.59
C ILE A 441 -8.45 9.96 -14.27
N PRO A 442 -7.40 9.10 -14.41
CA PRO A 442 -6.02 9.54 -14.21
C PRO A 442 -5.53 10.54 -15.26
N ALA A 443 -6.04 10.51 -16.50
CA ALA A 443 -5.73 11.53 -17.51
C ALA A 443 -6.26 12.90 -17.10
N ILE A 444 -7.46 12.99 -16.51
CA ILE A 444 -7.99 14.24 -15.92
C ILE A 444 -7.10 14.70 -14.76
N THR A 445 -6.77 13.80 -13.83
CA THR A 445 -5.84 14.10 -12.72
C THR A 445 -4.49 14.63 -13.23
N GLY A 446 -3.90 13.98 -14.24
CA GLY A 446 -2.67 14.43 -14.89
C GLY A 446 -2.80 15.78 -15.59
N TYR A 447 -3.89 16.03 -16.30
CA TYR A 447 -4.16 17.32 -16.95
C TYR A 447 -4.24 18.49 -15.96
N LEU A 448 -4.87 18.27 -14.79
CA LEU A 448 -4.93 19.26 -13.71
C LEU A 448 -3.53 19.59 -13.16
N TYR A 449 -2.70 18.58 -12.88
CA TYR A 449 -1.31 18.79 -12.45
C TYR A 449 -0.42 19.40 -13.55
N TYR A 450 -0.69 19.12 -14.83
CA TYR A 450 0.04 19.71 -15.96
C TYR A 450 -0.21 21.23 -16.07
N ASN A 451 -1.48 21.66 -16.01
CA ASN A 451 -1.83 23.08 -16.04
C ASN A 451 -1.29 23.83 -14.82
N ARG A 452 -1.48 23.27 -13.61
CA ARG A 452 -0.89 23.79 -12.37
C ARG A 452 0.64 23.90 -12.43
N GLY A 453 1.30 22.94 -13.11
CA GLY A 453 2.74 22.97 -13.38
C GLY A 453 3.20 24.17 -14.21
N LYS A 454 2.37 24.65 -15.15
CA LYS A 454 2.63 25.87 -15.93
C LYS A 454 2.41 27.12 -15.10
N GLU A 455 1.30 27.19 -14.36
CA GLU A 455 0.92 28.35 -13.54
C GLU A 455 1.94 28.62 -12.42
N GLU A 456 2.43 27.57 -11.75
CA GLU A 456 3.43 27.71 -10.68
C GLU A 456 4.89 27.86 -11.18
N GLY A 457 5.13 27.96 -12.50
CA GLY A 457 6.43 28.29 -13.10
C GLY A 457 7.62 27.35 -12.82
N GLY A 458 7.39 26.18 -12.20
CA GLY A 458 8.45 25.25 -11.78
C GLY A 458 8.78 24.18 -12.82
N GLU A 459 9.56 23.17 -12.40
CA GLU A 459 9.62 21.87 -13.09
C GLU A 459 8.28 21.11 -12.94
N GLY A 460 7.24 21.62 -13.61
CA GLY A 460 6.14 20.76 -14.02
C GLY A 460 6.66 19.64 -14.93
N PHE A 461 6.03 18.47 -14.90
CA PHE A 461 6.41 17.37 -15.79
C PHE A 461 6.24 17.82 -17.24
N LYS A 462 7.37 18.07 -17.91
CA LYS A 462 7.42 18.12 -19.36
C LYS A 462 7.03 16.73 -19.84
N LEU A 463 5.76 16.58 -20.24
CA LEU A 463 5.31 15.45 -21.05
C LEU A 463 6.35 15.25 -22.17
N PRO A 464 6.95 14.05 -22.33
CA PRO A 464 7.83 13.78 -23.44
C PRO A 464 7.11 14.17 -24.74
N SER A 465 7.76 14.95 -25.62
CA SER A 465 7.12 15.31 -26.89
C SER A 465 7.03 14.03 -27.74
N PHE A 466 5.81 13.50 -27.89
CA PHE A 466 5.54 12.30 -28.65
C PHE A 466 5.46 12.66 -30.14
N GLY A 467 6.63 13.01 -30.68
CA GLY A 467 6.81 13.65 -31.99
C GLY A 467 7.54 14.99 -31.83
N GLY A 468 8.47 15.27 -32.75
CA GLY A 468 8.95 16.63 -33.00
C GLY A 468 7.82 17.49 -33.62
N ASP A 469 7.92 18.82 -33.63
CA ASP A 469 9.17 19.60 -33.61
C ASP A 469 9.14 20.81 -32.65
N GLU A 470 10.27 21.53 -32.63
CA GLU A 470 10.47 22.90 -32.10
C GLU A 470 9.92 23.24 -30.70
N GLY A 471 10.76 23.00 -29.67
CA GLY A 471 10.72 23.78 -28.42
C GLY A 471 10.86 23.01 -27.11
N GLY A 472 10.77 21.68 -27.11
CA GLY A 472 10.78 20.88 -25.88
C GLY A 472 11.83 19.76 -25.87
N GLU A 473 12.86 19.90 -25.03
CA GLU A 473 13.72 18.77 -24.65
C GLU A 473 12.90 17.72 -23.86
N GLY A 474 12.46 16.68 -24.56
CA GLY A 474 12.01 15.41 -23.97
C GLY A 474 13.17 14.42 -23.87
N LEU A 475 13.08 13.43 -22.97
CA LEU A 475 14.09 12.38 -22.79
C LEU A 475 14.36 11.65 -24.13
N SER A 476 15.56 11.83 -24.66
CA SER A 476 15.92 11.40 -26.01
C SER A 476 17.11 10.43 -26.02
N MET A 477 17.31 9.74 -27.15
CA MET A 477 18.54 8.98 -27.38
C MET A 477 19.78 9.89 -27.52
N ALA A 478 19.61 11.21 -27.74
CA ALA A 478 20.72 12.16 -27.70
C ALA A 478 21.22 12.35 -26.25
N ASP A 479 20.33 12.35 -25.26
CA ASP A 479 20.69 12.45 -23.84
C ASP A 479 21.49 11.25 -23.37
N VAL A 480 21.03 10.04 -23.71
CA VAL A 480 21.77 8.79 -23.48
C VAL A 480 23.18 8.89 -24.09
N LYS A 481 23.30 9.40 -25.32
CA LYS A 481 24.57 9.58 -26.02
C LYS A 481 25.49 10.66 -25.43
N LYS A 482 25.02 11.54 -24.54
CA LYS A 482 25.90 12.47 -23.78
C LYS A 482 26.91 11.70 -22.90
N PHE A 483 26.59 10.46 -22.52
CA PHE A 483 27.49 9.52 -21.82
C PHE A 483 28.31 8.63 -22.77
N GLY A 484 28.40 8.96 -24.06
CA GLY A 484 29.27 8.29 -25.03
C GLY A 484 29.12 6.76 -25.10
N VAL A 485 30.24 6.05 -24.92
CA VAL A 485 30.27 4.57 -24.92
C VAL A 485 29.47 4.00 -23.76
N ALA A 486 29.60 4.56 -22.56
CA ALA A 486 28.90 4.09 -21.36
C ALA A 486 27.38 4.22 -21.49
N GLY A 487 26.88 5.36 -22.00
CA GLY A 487 25.47 5.54 -22.33
C GLY A 487 24.96 4.55 -23.37
N THR A 488 25.77 4.27 -24.39
CA THR A 488 25.42 3.29 -25.43
C THR A 488 25.33 1.86 -24.86
N VAL A 489 26.28 1.45 -24.01
CA VAL A 489 26.26 0.15 -23.33
C VAL A 489 25.10 0.06 -22.34
N ALA A 490 24.82 1.11 -21.56
CA ALA A 490 23.68 1.17 -20.65
C ALA A 490 22.33 1.06 -21.38
N TYR A 491 22.20 1.65 -22.57
CA TYR A 491 21.02 1.47 -23.42
C TYR A 491 20.88 0.03 -23.92
N ILE A 492 21.95 -0.59 -24.41
CA ILE A 492 21.95 -1.99 -24.84
C ILE A 492 21.54 -2.92 -23.69
N LEU A 493 22.12 -2.74 -22.49
CA LEU A 493 21.73 -3.50 -21.30
C LEU A 493 20.26 -3.30 -20.91
N THR A 494 19.74 -2.07 -21.03
CA THR A 494 18.35 -1.75 -20.70
C THR A 494 17.36 -2.35 -21.69
N GLU A 495 17.65 -2.30 -22.99
CA GLU A 495 16.83 -2.94 -24.02
C GLU A 495 16.89 -4.47 -23.91
N LEU A 496 18.07 -5.06 -23.69
CA LEU A 496 18.20 -6.50 -23.46
C LEU A 496 17.39 -6.97 -22.24
N ALA A 497 17.48 -6.24 -21.12
CA ALA A 497 16.69 -6.53 -19.92
C ALA A 497 15.18 -6.39 -20.18
N PHE A 498 14.76 -5.37 -20.92
CA PHE A 498 13.36 -5.20 -21.32
C PHE A 498 12.85 -6.36 -22.18
N TRP A 499 13.57 -6.73 -23.24
CA TRP A 499 13.14 -7.81 -24.14
C TRP A 499 13.21 -9.19 -23.47
N ALA A 500 14.17 -9.42 -22.56
CA ALA A 500 14.26 -10.65 -21.76
C ALA A 500 13.07 -10.86 -20.82
N VAL A 501 12.31 -9.82 -20.46
CA VAL A 501 11.06 -9.93 -19.69
C VAL A 501 9.84 -9.87 -20.63
N ALA A 502 9.81 -8.92 -21.56
CA ALA A 502 8.67 -8.67 -22.43
C ALA A 502 8.38 -9.84 -23.40
N PHE A 503 9.42 -10.51 -23.92
CA PHE A 503 9.23 -11.62 -24.86
C PHE A 503 8.65 -12.88 -24.19
N PRO A 504 9.15 -13.36 -23.03
CA PRO A 504 8.48 -14.42 -22.27
C PRO A 504 7.05 -14.05 -21.85
N VAL A 505 6.81 -12.82 -21.38
CA VAL A 505 5.46 -12.37 -20.98
C VAL A 505 4.48 -12.43 -22.17
N ALA A 506 4.85 -11.88 -23.33
CA ALA A 506 4.01 -11.93 -24.52
C ALA A 506 3.80 -13.37 -25.03
N SER A 507 4.84 -14.22 -24.94
CA SER A 507 4.78 -15.63 -25.34
C SER A 507 3.82 -16.44 -24.45
N THR A 508 3.90 -16.25 -23.13
CA THR A 508 2.99 -16.90 -22.17
C THR A 508 1.55 -16.42 -22.33
N ALA A 509 1.32 -15.12 -22.52
CA ALA A 509 -0.02 -14.58 -22.76
C ALA A 509 -0.63 -15.09 -24.08
N LEU A 510 0.18 -15.27 -25.13
CA LEU A 510 -0.27 -15.87 -26.39
C LEU A 510 -0.60 -17.37 -26.22
N TYR A 511 0.21 -18.12 -25.47
CA TYR A 511 -0.10 -19.51 -25.11
C TYR A 511 -1.38 -19.63 -24.26
N GLN A 512 -1.57 -18.73 -23.28
CA GLN A 512 -2.76 -18.70 -22.41
C GLN A 512 -4.05 -18.32 -23.17
N THR A 513 -3.95 -17.54 -24.25
CA THR A 513 -5.11 -17.14 -25.07
C THR A 513 -5.45 -18.09 -26.21
N THR A 514 -4.47 -18.85 -26.72
CA THR A 514 -4.68 -19.84 -27.81
C THR A 514 -4.77 -21.29 -27.33
N GLY A 515 -4.20 -21.61 -26.17
CA GLY A 515 -4.12 -22.97 -25.61
C GLY A 515 -2.96 -23.81 -26.14
N HIS A 516 -2.14 -23.29 -27.06
CA HIS A 516 -1.01 -23.99 -27.67
C HIS A 516 0.12 -23.05 -28.10
N TRP A 517 1.26 -23.61 -28.54
CA TRP A 517 2.33 -22.83 -29.16
C TRP A 517 2.01 -22.56 -30.65
N PRO A 518 2.20 -21.33 -31.17
CA PRO A 518 1.72 -20.99 -32.51
C PRO A 518 2.49 -21.67 -33.65
N ASP A 519 1.79 -22.31 -34.59
CA ASP A 519 2.38 -22.82 -35.83
C ASP A 519 2.34 -21.77 -36.96
N VAL A 520 3.26 -20.82 -36.89
CA VAL A 520 3.47 -19.80 -37.93
C VAL A 520 3.92 -20.36 -39.29
N PHE A 521 4.22 -21.66 -39.40
CA PHE A 521 4.66 -22.31 -40.64
C PHE A 521 3.51 -22.98 -41.39
N ASN A 522 2.50 -23.50 -40.68
CA ASN A 522 1.41 -24.26 -41.30
C ASN A 522 -0.01 -23.68 -41.09
N ASP A 523 -0.25 -22.83 -40.08
CA ASP A 523 -1.59 -22.28 -39.80
C ASP A 523 -1.67 -20.74 -39.98
N ASP A 524 -2.64 -20.29 -40.78
CA ASP A 524 -2.86 -18.86 -41.09
C ASP A 524 -3.59 -18.11 -39.96
N ASN A 525 -4.34 -18.79 -39.09
CA ASN A 525 -4.97 -18.20 -37.91
C ASN A 525 -3.90 -17.88 -36.85
N ASP A 526 -2.93 -18.78 -36.66
CA ASP A 526 -1.80 -18.55 -35.75
C ASP A 526 -0.89 -17.42 -36.24
N ARG A 527 -0.66 -17.31 -37.55
CA ARG A 527 -0.02 -16.12 -38.15
C ARG A 527 -0.78 -14.84 -37.81
N ALA A 528 -2.11 -14.84 -37.94
CA ALA A 528 -2.94 -13.68 -37.61
C ALA A 528 -2.91 -13.34 -36.11
N ALA A 529 -2.98 -14.35 -35.22
CA ALA A 529 -2.90 -14.18 -33.77
C ALA A 529 -1.53 -13.64 -33.34
N VAL A 530 -0.44 -14.20 -33.86
CA VAL A 530 0.93 -13.72 -33.65
C VAL A 530 1.08 -12.28 -34.15
N LEU A 531 0.56 -11.93 -35.33
CA LEU A 531 0.59 -10.56 -35.85
C LEU A 531 -0.20 -9.57 -34.99
N ALA A 532 -1.36 -9.96 -34.46
CA ALA A 532 -2.15 -9.15 -33.54
C ALA A 532 -1.42 -8.94 -32.19
N PHE A 533 -0.77 -9.99 -31.66
CA PHE A 533 0.07 -9.89 -30.47
C PHE A 533 1.31 -9.03 -30.69
N ILE A 534 1.99 -9.16 -31.84
CA ILE A 534 3.13 -8.31 -32.22
C ILE A 534 2.69 -6.85 -32.36
N PHE A 535 1.54 -6.57 -33.00
CA PHE A 535 1.02 -5.22 -33.12
C PHE A 535 0.72 -4.60 -31.74
N THR A 536 0.07 -5.36 -30.86
CA THR A 536 -0.27 -4.92 -29.50
C THR A 536 0.98 -4.69 -28.66
N GLY A 537 1.88 -5.68 -28.61
CA GLY A 537 3.15 -5.63 -27.89
C GLY A 537 4.10 -4.54 -28.40
N ALA A 538 4.15 -4.29 -29.71
CA ALA A 538 4.94 -3.20 -30.28
C ALA A 538 4.42 -1.82 -29.87
N ASN A 539 3.10 -1.64 -29.75
CA ASN A 539 2.52 -0.38 -29.27
C ASN A 539 2.73 -0.19 -27.75
N ILE A 540 2.70 -1.27 -26.95
CA ILE A 540 3.10 -1.23 -25.53
C ILE A 540 4.60 -0.89 -25.40
N ALA A 541 5.47 -1.52 -26.20
CA ALA A 541 6.91 -1.24 -26.20
C ALA A 541 7.23 0.20 -26.64
N ARG A 542 6.46 0.77 -27.58
CA ARG A 542 6.52 2.20 -27.96
C ARG A 542 6.14 3.10 -26.78
N LEU A 543 5.05 2.81 -26.09
CA LEU A 543 4.62 3.56 -24.90
C LEU A 543 5.69 3.56 -23.79
N LEU A 544 6.45 2.46 -23.67
CA LEU A 544 7.54 2.29 -22.72
C LEU A 544 8.91 2.83 -23.18
N VAL A 545 9.02 3.49 -24.34
CA VAL A 545 10.29 4.13 -24.79
C VAL A 545 10.85 5.12 -23.76
N PRO A 546 10.08 6.07 -23.17
CA PRO A 546 10.63 7.04 -22.22
C PRO A 546 11.15 6.38 -20.93
N LEU A 547 10.53 5.29 -20.49
CA LEU A 547 10.99 4.51 -19.33
C LEU A 547 12.33 3.83 -19.61
N ARG A 548 12.49 3.24 -20.81
CA ARG A 548 13.74 2.59 -21.23
C ARG A 548 14.88 3.59 -21.43
N LEU A 549 14.61 4.75 -22.03
CA LEU A 549 15.61 5.82 -22.14
C LEU A 549 15.99 6.39 -20.76
N GLY A 550 15.02 6.57 -19.85
CA GLY A 550 15.27 7.02 -18.48
C GLY A 550 16.10 6.03 -17.64
N ALA A 551 15.82 4.73 -17.76
CA ALA A 551 16.60 3.69 -17.10
C ALA A 551 18.04 3.59 -17.67
N ALA A 552 18.21 3.69 -18.99
CA ALA A 552 19.52 3.74 -19.62
C ALA A 552 20.35 4.95 -19.15
N LEU A 553 19.72 6.13 -19.00
CA LEU A 553 20.35 7.32 -18.45
C LEU A 553 20.78 7.17 -16.99
N ALA A 554 19.93 6.54 -16.14
CA ALA A 554 20.26 6.28 -14.74
C ALA A 554 21.39 5.25 -14.59
N LEU A 555 21.49 4.29 -15.51
CA LEU A 555 22.50 3.23 -15.53
C LEU A 555 23.85 3.69 -16.13
N ALA A 556 23.86 4.70 -16.99
CA ALA A 556 25.06 5.15 -17.71
C ALA A 556 26.27 5.52 -16.82
N PRO A 557 26.13 6.26 -15.69
CA PRO A 557 27.27 6.56 -14.82
C PRO A 557 27.88 5.32 -14.15
N TRP A 558 27.06 4.32 -13.82
CA TRP A 558 27.54 3.07 -13.24
C TRP A 558 28.29 2.23 -14.29
N VAL A 559 27.75 2.15 -15.52
CA VAL A 559 28.39 1.46 -16.65
C VAL A 559 29.73 2.11 -17.02
N ASP A 560 29.84 3.43 -16.92
CA ASP A 560 31.11 4.12 -17.14
C ASP A 560 32.17 3.65 -16.13
N ALA A 561 31.89 3.78 -14.83
CA ALA A 561 32.83 3.40 -13.78
C ALA A 561 33.14 1.88 -13.70
N ASN A 562 32.17 1.01 -14.03
CA ASN A 562 32.26 -0.43 -13.74
C ASN A 562 32.44 -1.33 -14.98
N ILE A 563 32.21 -0.82 -16.19
CA ILE A 563 32.38 -1.58 -17.45
C ILE A 563 33.38 -0.89 -18.38
N VAL A 564 33.25 0.42 -18.62
CA VAL A 564 34.09 1.13 -19.59
C VAL A 564 35.46 1.50 -18.99
N ASN A 565 35.45 2.22 -17.86
CA ASN A 565 36.64 2.77 -17.20
C ASN A 565 37.09 1.93 -15.99
N ARG A 566 36.75 0.64 -15.97
CA ARG A 566 36.94 -0.32 -14.86
C ARG A 566 38.40 -0.46 -14.36
N GLY A 567 39.39 0.02 -15.12
CA GLY A 567 40.81 0.03 -14.77
C GLY A 567 41.43 1.39 -14.49
N GLY A 568 40.66 2.50 -14.52
CA GLY A 568 41.21 3.85 -14.37
C GLY A 568 41.39 4.32 -12.90
N ALA A 569 40.78 3.62 -11.95
CA ALA A 569 40.67 4.06 -10.55
C ALA A 569 41.82 3.61 -9.63
N SER A 570 42.99 3.27 -10.18
CA SER A 570 44.18 2.86 -9.40
C SER A 570 45.32 3.88 -9.39
N ASP A 571 45.30 4.88 -10.28
CA ASP A 571 46.50 5.63 -10.64
C ASP A 571 46.46 7.12 -10.25
N GLU A 572 45.31 7.67 -9.82
CA GLU A 572 45.23 9.01 -9.20
C GLU A 572 44.32 9.03 -7.95
N GLN A 573 44.94 9.40 -6.81
CA GLN A 573 44.39 9.70 -5.46
C GLN A 573 43.95 8.52 -4.57
#